data_AF-A0A553P4Q1-F1
#
_entry.id   AF-A0A553P4Q1-F1
#
_cell.length_a   1.000
_cell.length_b   1.000
_cell.length_c   1.000
_cell.angle_alpha   90.00
_cell.angle_beta   90.00
_cell.angle_gamma   90.00
#
_symmetry.space_group_name_H-M   'P 1'
#
loop_
_entity.id
_entity.type
_entity.pdbx_description
1 polymer ?
#
loop_
_entity_poly.entity_id
_entity_poly.type
_entity_poly.pdbx_seq_one_letter_code
_entity_poly.pdbx_strand_id
1 'polypeptide(L)'
;MSQHFSRGSSPVDWCEENYSYSPLIAEFFNTVSNALFLVMPPFLMHLHKPYSYSMGPGIQVIWVLLIVVGASSAYFHATLSLLGQLLDEVAILWVVMAGFAMWFPKAAMPPQVKDKRGRRTFINMVIVLTILSTSLGFLQPAFNAFFLMTLGVPSICMLMYNLRKEPDNRTRSLGRRCILLWVFAVACWVNDRLLCDAWTSMGFPYLHGFWHVLIFLAAYTGVVLFAYFDVKNHNPYETPEIRYWPVNTFELGVPYVELKSFRYMKDGQKSHHL
;
A
#
# COMPACT_ATOMS: atom_id res chain seq x y z
N MET A 1 10.52 14.63 -30.49
CA MET A 1 9.90 13.97 -29.31
C MET A 1 10.49 14.67 -28.10
N SER A 2 9.69 15.30 -27.22
CA SER A 2 10.26 16.20 -26.21
C SER A 2 11.23 15.45 -25.29
N GLN A 3 12.33 16.12 -24.94
CA GLN A 3 13.47 15.58 -24.17
C GLN A 3 13.06 14.96 -22.82
N HIS A 4 11.88 15.32 -22.32
CA HIS A 4 11.30 14.78 -21.09
C HIS A 4 10.81 13.33 -21.22
N PHE A 5 10.48 12.85 -22.42
CA PHE A 5 9.99 11.48 -22.63
C PHE A 5 11.08 10.47 -23.03
N SER A 6 12.33 10.92 -23.23
CA SER A 6 13.40 10.01 -23.60
C SER A 6 13.80 9.10 -22.45
N ARG A 7 14.37 7.94 -22.77
CA ARG A 7 15.03 7.09 -21.76
C ARG A 7 16.14 7.87 -21.07
N GLY A 8 16.33 7.63 -19.77
CA GLY A 8 17.32 8.33 -18.95
C GLY A 8 17.07 9.84 -18.77
N SER A 9 15.85 10.33 -19.04
CA SER A 9 15.50 11.74 -18.83
C SER A 9 15.16 12.08 -17.38
N SER A 10 14.97 11.08 -16.52
CA SER A 10 14.65 11.29 -15.12
C SER A 10 15.85 11.93 -14.39
N PRO A 11 15.62 12.92 -13.51
CA PRO A 11 16.64 13.42 -12.59
C PRO A 11 16.98 12.43 -11.46
N VAL A 12 16.28 11.30 -11.35
CA VAL A 12 16.47 10.28 -10.32
C VAL A 12 17.05 9.02 -10.97
N ASP A 13 18.16 8.56 -10.42
CA ASP A 13 18.84 7.32 -10.73
C ASP A 13 19.12 6.59 -9.39
N TRP A 14 18.95 5.27 -9.35
CA TRP A 14 19.19 4.46 -8.15
C TRP A 14 20.56 3.78 -8.23
N CYS A 15 20.92 3.01 -7.21
CA CYS A 15 22.26 2.42 -7.15
C CYS A 15 22.54 1.33 -8.17
N GLU A 16 21.49 0.66 -8.65
CA GLU A 16 21.64 -0.45 -9.58
C GLU A 16 22.28 0.03 -10.89
N GLU A 17 23.32 -0.67 -11.36
CA GLU A 17 24.01 -0.28 -12.59
C GLU A 17 23.12 -0.42 -13.82
N ASN A 18 23.01 0.69 -14.56
CA ASN A 18 22.18 0.81 -15.74
C ASN A 18 22.61 -0.10 -16.89
N TYR A 19 21.66 -0.86 -17.43
CA TYR A 19 21.78 -1.77 -18.58
C TYR A 19 22.80 -2.91 -18.39
N SER A 20 23.18 -3.20 -17.15
CA SER A 20 24.17 -4.24 -16.80
C SER A 20 23.72 -5.67 -17.16
N TYR A 21 22.41 -5.96 -17.04
CA TYR A 21 21.84 -7.28 -17.32
C TYR A 21 21.05 -7.35 -18.64
N SER A 22 20.58 -6.22 -19.16
CA SER A 22 19.76 -6.16 -20.38
C SER A 22 19.92 -4.82 -21.09
N PRO A 23 20.09 -4.78 -22.42
CA PRO A 23 20.16 -3.52 -23.16
C PRO A 23 18.81 -2.79 -23.24
N LEU A 24 17.71 -3.44 -22.84
CA LEU A 24 16.35 -2.89 -22.92
C LEU A 24 15.81 -2.37 -21.60
N ILE A 25 16.39 -2.78 -20.47
CA ILE A 25 15.91 -2.49 -19.11
C ILE A 25 17.08 -1.82 -18.39
N ALA A 26 16.91 -0.56 -17.99
CA ALA A 26 17.96 0.20 -17.30
C ALA A 26 18.32 -0.45 -15.96
N GLU A 27 17.39 -0.53 -15.02
CA GLU A 27 17.62 -1.16 -13.72
C GLU A 27 16.84 -2.48 -13.64
N PHE A 28 17.53 -3.60 -13.89
CA PHE A 28 16.88 -4.90 -14.08
C PHE A 28 16.18 -5.41 -12.81
N PHE A 29 16.87 -5.44 -11.68
CA PHE A 29 16.33 -5.93 -10.41
C PHE A 29 15.28 -4.97 -9.84
N ASN A 30 15.47 -3.67 -9.94
CA ASN A 30 14.46 -2.67 -9.57
C ASN A 30 13.20 -2.81 -10.44
N THR A 31 13.35 -3.17 -11.72
CA THR A 31 12.20 -3.49 -12.58
C THR A 31 11.49 -4.78 -12.17
N VAL A 32 12.21 -5.90 -12.04
CA VAL A 32 11.58 -7.22 -11.82
C VAL A 32 11.03 -7.40 -10.40
N SER A 33 11.58 -6.69 -9.42
CA SER A 33 11.10 -6.71 -8.02
C SER A 33 9.66 -6.19 -7.87
N ASN A 34 9.15 -5.45 -8.86
CA ASN A 34 7.76 -5.00 -8.92
C ASN A 34 6.76 -6.11 -9.28
N ALA A 35 7.20 -7.32 -9.62
CA ALA A 35 6.32 -8.43 -10.01
C ALA A 35 5.24 -8.75 -8.96
N LEU A 36 5.53 -8.59 -7.67
CA LEU A 36 4.54 -8.84 -6.60
C LEU A 36 3.34 -7.89 -6.68
N PHE A 37 3.55 -6.62 -7.04
CA PHE A 37 2.47 -5.66 -7.26
C PHE A 37 1.55 -6.05 -8.43
N LEU A 38 2.04 -6.83 -9.40
CA LEU A 38 1.26 -7.25 -10.56
C LEU A 38 0.50 -8.56 -10.30
N VAL A 39 1.11 -9.48 -9.55
CA VAL A 39 0.58 -10.85 -9.37
C VAL A 39 -0.33 -10.96 -8.16
N MET A 40 0.03 -10.35 -7.03
CA MET A 40 -0.68 -10.56 -5.77
C MET A 40 -2.03 -9.82 -5.70
N PRO A 41 -2.18 -8.55 -6.15
CA PRO A 41 -3.47 -7.87 -6.04
C PRO A 41 -4.63 -8.56 -6.77
N PRO A 42 -4.50 -9.12 -8.00
CA PRO A 42 -5.57 -9.91 -8.62
C PRO A 42 -6.05 -11.08 -7.76
N PHE A 43 -5.11 -11.78 -7.10
CA PHE A 43 -5.44 -12.85 -6.17
C PHE A 43 -6.16 -12.31 -4.92
N LEU A 44 -5.74 -11.16 -4.40
CA LEU A 44 -6.36 -10.51 -3.25
C LEU A 44 -7.74 -9.92 -3.56
N MET A 45 -7.96 -9.46 -4.79
CA MET A 45 -9.27 -9.05 -5.29
C MET A 45 -10.27 -10.21 -5.20
N HIS A 46 -9.84 -11.41 -5.60
CA HIS A 46 -10.64 -12.63 -5.47
C HIS A 46 -10.97 -12.94 -4.00
N LEU A 47 -9.98 -12.96 -3.12
CA LEU A 47 -10.18 -13.23 -1.69
C LEU A 47 -11.08 -12.20 -0.99
N HIS A 48 -11.08 -10.94 -1.44
CA HIS A 48 -11.88 -9.86 -0.85
C HIS A 48 -13.22 -9.60 -1.55
N LYS A 49 -13.69 -10.50 -2.45
CA LYS A 49 -15.05 -10.39 -3.01
C LYS A 49 -16.15 -10.36 -1.93
N PRO A 50 -16.15 -11.25 -0.92
CA PRO A 50 -17.14 -11.20 0.17
C PRO A 50 -17.13 -9.87 0.92
N TYR A 51 -15.95 -9.34 1.21
CA TYR A 51 -15.77 -8.01 1.80
C TYR A 51 -16.47 -6.95 0.95
N SER A 52 -16.25 -6.97 -0.36
CA SER A 52 -16.81 -5.95 -1.26
C SER A 52 -18.34 -5.99 -1.38
N TYR A 53 -18.96 -7.15 -1.19
CA TYR A 53 -20.42 -7.25 -1.14
C TYR A 53 -21.01 -6.60 0.12
N SER A 54 -20.29 -6.65 1.24
CA SER A 54 -20.74 -6.07 2.51
C SER A 54 -20.38 -4.59 2.67
N MET A 55 -19.12 -4.24 2.41
CA MET A 55 -18.55 -2.91 2.67
C MET A 55 -18.48 -2.01 1.43
N GLY A 56 -18.81 -2.54 0.26
CA GLY A 56 -18.71 -1.85 -1.03
C GLY A 56 -17.39 -2.11 -1.77
N PRO A 57 -17.29 -1.71 -3.05
CA PRO A 57 -16.20 -2.09 -3.95
C PRO A 57 -14.88 -1.34 -3.70
N GLY A 58 -14.81 -0.44 -2.71
CA GLY A 58 -13.66 0.45 -2.51
C GLY A 58 -12.32 -0.29 -2.36
N ILE A 59 -12.30 -1.43 -1.65
CA ILE A 59 -11.08 -2.24 -1.52
C ILE A 59 -10.56 -2.75 -2.88
N GLN A 60 -11.46 -3.03 -3.84
CA GLN A 60 -11.08 -3.50 -5.17
C GLN A 60 -10.38 -2.38 -5.95
N VAL A 61 -10.80 -1.13 -5.75
CA VAL A 61 -10.12 0.05 -6.31
C VAL A 61 -8.69 0.15 -5.78
N ILE A 62 -8.47 -0.09 -4.48
CA ILE A 62 -7.11 -0.09 -3.91
C ILE A 62 -6.24 -1.19 -4.52
N TRP A 63 -6.77 -2.40 -4.70
CA TRP A 63 -6.02 -3.47 -5.36
C TRP A 63 -5.62 -3.11 -6.79
N VAL A 64 -6.53 -2.51 -7.56
CA VAL A 64 -6.23 -2.01 -8.91
C VAL A 64 -5.16 -0.91 -8.86
N LEU A 65 -5.27 0.04 -7.93
CA LEU A 65 -4.26 1.09 -7.78
C LEU A 65 -2.88 0.54 -7.41
N LEU A 66 -2.79 -0.52 -6.61
CA LEU A 66 -1.51 -1.21 -6.35
C LEU A 66 -0.93 -1.85 -7.61
N ILE A 67 -1.75 -2.41 -8.50
CA ILE A 67 -1.28 -2.90 -9.80
C ILE A 67 -0.71 -1.74 -10.63
N VAL A 68 -1.40 -0.59 -10.64
CA VAL A 68 -0.92 0.61 -11.33
C VAL A 68 0.41 1.09 -10.76
N VAL A 69 0.59 1.09 -9.43
CA VAL A 69 1.89 1.39 -8.79
C VAL A 69 2.98 0.47 -9.32
N GLY A 70 2.78 -0.85 -9.26
CA GLY A 70 3.78 -1.81 -9.74
C GLY A 70 4.11 -1.68 -11.22
N ALA A 71 3.10 -1.44 -12.05
CA ALA A 71 3.29 -1.28 -13.49
C ALA A 71 4.04 0.02 -13.82
N SER A 72 3.68 1.12 -13.15
CA SER A 72 4.36 2.41 -13.32
C SER A 72 5.80 2.38 -12.80
N SER A 73 6.05 1.77 -11.64
CA SER A 73 7.39 1.59 -11.08
C SER A 73 8.26 0.71 -11.98
N ALA A 74 7.74 -0.44 -12.43
CA ALA A 74 8.46 -1.28 -13.39
C ALA A 74 8.78 -0.54 -14.69
N TYR A 75 7.85 0.27 -15.20
CA TYR A 75 8.09 1.11 -16.39
C TYR A 75 9.14 2.19 -16.14
N PHE A 76 9.11 2.82 -14.96
CA PHE A 76 10.13 3.79 -14.54
C PHE A 76 11.51 3.15 -14.54
N HIS A 77 11.73 2.09 -13.77
CA HIS A 77 13.04 1.43 -13.66
C HIS A 77 13.52 0.81 -14.97
N ALA A 78 12.62 0.40 -15.86
CA ALA A 78 13.00 -0.09 -17.18
C ALA A 78 13.50 1.01 -18.12
N THR A 79 13.05 2.26 -17.93
CA THR A 79 13.29 3.37 -18.87
C THR A 79 14.12 4.52 -18.31
N LEU A 80 14.13 4.70 -16.99
CA LEU A 80 14.57 5.90 -16.28
C LEU A 80 14.07 7.20 -16.93
N SER A 81 12.84 7.19 -17.42
CA SER A 81 12.22 8.35 -18.03
C SER A 81 11.49 9.20 -16.99
N LEU A 82 11.46 10.52 -17.17
CA LEU A 82 10.71 11.43 -16.31
C LEU A 82 9.20 11.10 -16.32
N LEU A 83 8.66 10.66 -17.46
CA LEU A 83 7.28 10.19 -17.52
C LEU A 83 7.06 8.97 -16.61
N GLY A 84 7.96 7.99 -16.66
CA GLY A 84 7.89 6.82 -15.80
C GLY A 84 7.95 7.22 -14.33
N GLN A 85 8.90 8.09 -13.96
CA GLN A 85 9.01 8.62 -12.61
C GLN A 85 7.68 9.24 -12.13
N LEU A 86 7.11 10.15 -12.94
CA LEU A 86 5.87 10.84 -12.57
C LEU A 86 4.69 9.86 -12.48
N LEU A 87 4.59 8.87 -13.37
CA LEU A 87 3.55 7.84 -13.31
C LEU A 87 3.66 7.01 -12.03
N ASP A 88 4.88 6.65 -11.61
CA ASP A 88 5.12 5.89 -10.38
C ASP A 88 4.74 6.71 -9.15
N GLU A 89 5.32 7.90 -9.01
CA GLU A 89 5.09 8.79 -7.87
C GLU A 89 3.61 9.20 -7.74
N VAL A 90 2.93 9.49 -8.86
CA VAL A 90 1.49 9.81 -8.86
C VAL A 90 0.67 8.58 -8.50
N ALA A 91 1.00 7.38 -9.00
CA ALA A 91 0.28 6.17 -8.63
C ALA A 91 0.36 5.89 -7.12
N ILE A 92 1.55 6.08 -6.51
CA ILE A 92 1.76 5.94 -5.07
C ILE A 92 0.92 6.96 -4.30
N LEU A 93 0.94 8.23 -4.70
CA LEU A 93 0.11 9.28 -4.08
C LEU A 93 -1.36 8.88 -4.08
N TRP A 94 -1.88 8.46 -5.24
CA TRP A 94 -3.30 8.15 -5.40
C TRP A 94 -3.74 6.94 -4.59
N VAL A 95 -2.93 5.87 -4.50
CA VAL A 95 -3.29 4.70 -3.68
C VAL A 95 -3.32 5.04 -2.18
N VAL A 96 -2.35 5.84 -1.70
CA VAL A 96 -2.30 6.26 -0.29
C VAL A 96 -3.48 7.17 0.03
N MET A 97 -3.77 8.14 -0.84
CA MET A 97 -4.88 9.07 -0.64
C MET A 97 -6.24 8.38 -0.74
N ALA A 98 -6.40 7.40 -1.64
CA ALA A 98 -7.59 6.54 -1.66
C ALA A 98 -7.74 5.74 -0.35
N GLY A 99 -6.64 5.21 0.19
CA GLY A 99 -6.62 4.57 1.50
C GLY A 99 -7.09 5.51 2.62
N PHE A 100 -6.62 6.75 2.66
CA PHE A 100 -7.11 7.75 3.62
C PHE A 100 -8.58 8.08 3.41
N ALA A 101 -9.03 8.32 2.18
CA ALA A 101 -10.44 8.57 1.88
C ALA A 101 -11.37 7.45 2.39
N MET A 102 -10.88 6.20 2.39
CA MET A 102 -11.64 5.01 2.79
C MET A 102 -11.51 4.62 4.27
N TRP A 103 -10.35 4.77 4.90
CA TRP A 103 -10.10 4.18 6.22
C TRP A 103 -9.66 5.18 7.29
N PHE A 104 -9.60 6.47 6.97
CA PHE A 104 -9.28 7.47 7.98
C PHE A 104 -10.30 7.44 9.13
N PRO A 105 -9.86 7.33 10.41
CA PRO A 105 -10.78 7.18 11.53
C PRO A 105 -11.60 8.45 11.74
N LYS A 106 -12.92 8.32 11.86
CA LYS A 106 -13.81 9.47 12.13
C LYS A 106 -13.42 10.24 13.41
N ALA A 107 -12.92 9.53 14.42
CA ALA A 107 -12.45 10.13 15.68
C ALA A 107 -11.27 11.11 15.46
N ALA A 108 -10.41 10.83 14.48
CA ALA A 108 -9.22 11.61 14.14
C ALA A 108 -9.49 12.69 13.08
N MET A 109 -10.68 12.71 12.47
CA MET A 109 -11.02 13.74 11.48
C MET A 109 -11.09 15.14 12.11
N PRO A 110 -10.87 16.23 11.33
CA PRO A 110 -11.05 17.59 11.82
C PRO A 110 -12.45 17.80 12.43
N PRO A 111 -12.58 18.54 13.55
CA PRO A 111 -13.87 18.75 14.22
C PRO A 111 -14.99 19.25 13.30
N GLN A 112 -14.64 20.08 12.32
CA GLN A 112 -15.54 20.70 11.34
C GLN A 112 -16.19 19.69 10.38
N VAL A 113 -15.63 18.48 10.26
CA VAL A 113 -16.11 17.42 9.35
C VAL A 113 -16.56 16.16 10.12
N LYS A 114 -16.95 16.28 11.40
CA LYS A 114 -17.48 15.15 12.20
C LYS A 114 -19.00 14.97 12.09
N ASP A 115 -19.69 15.85 11.38
CA ASP A 115 -21.15 15.82 11.19
C ASP A 115 -21.63 14.64 10.31
N LYS A 116 -22.94 14.58 10.02
CA LYS A 116 -23.53 13.48 9.21
C LYS A 116 -23.00 13.46 7.77
N ARG A 117 -22.62 14.61 7.20
CA ARG A 117 -22.03 14.73 5.85
C ARG A 117 -20.50 14.69 5.86
N GLY A 118 -19.91 14.70 7.04
CA GLY A 118 -18.49 14.83 7.29
C GLY A 118 -17.59 13.89 6.50
N ARG A 119 -18.01 12.62 6.33
CA ARG A 119 -17.24 11.65 5.53
C ARG A 119 -17.15 12.04 4.07
N ARG A 120 -18.25 12.52 3.47
CA ARG A 120 -18.26 12.99 2.07
C ARG A 120 -17.40 14.24 1.92
N THR A 121 -17.50 15.17 2.86
CA THR A 121 -16.67 16.38 2.89
C THR A 121 -15.18 16.02 2.99
N PHE A 122 -14.83 15.08 3.87
CA PHE A 122 -13.46 14.59 4.01
C PHE A 122 -12.93 13.94 2.73
N ILE A 123 -13.72 13.09 2.07
CA ILE A 123 -13.36 12.50 0.77
C ILE A 123 -13.11 13.59 -0.27
N ASN A 124 -13.97 14.60 -0.36
CA ASN A 124 -13.77 15.72 -1.28
C ASN A 124 -12.49 16.50 -0.98
N MET A 125 -12.17 16.75 0.30
CA MET A 125 -10.92 17.39 0.70
C MET A 125 -9.70 16.56 0.29
N VAL A 126 -9.74 15.24 0.51
CA VAL A 126 -8.67 14.32 0.11
C VAL A 126 -8.49 14.33 -1.41
N ILE A 127 -9.57 14.33 -2.20
CA ILE A 127 -9.50 14.42 -3.67
C ILE A 127 -8.86 15.74 -4.11
N VAL A 128 -9.32 16.87 -3.56
CA VAL A 128 -8.74 18.19 -3.87
C VAL A 128 -7.25 18.22 -3.52
N LEU A 129 -6.87 17.74 -2.34
CA LEU A 129 -5.47 17.67 -1.93
C LEU A 129 -4.65 16.77 -2.86
N THR A 130 -5.20 15.62 -3.27
CA THR A 130 -4.54 14.70 -4.21
C THR A 130 -4.26 15.37 -5.56
N ILE A 131 -5.25 16.09 -6.10
CA ILE A 131 -5.10 16.82 -7.37
C ILE A 131 -4.06 17.94 -7.23
N LEU A 132 -4.11 18.72 -6.15
CA LEU A 132 -3.13 19.78 -5.89
C LEU A 132 -1.72 19.22 -5.74
N SER A 133 -1.54 18.17 -4.94
CA SER A 133 -0.26 17.49 -4.76
C SER A 133 0.26 16.88 -6.07
N THR A 134 -0.62 16.31 -6.89
CA THR A 134 -0.26 15.83 -8.23
C THR A 134 0.27 16.98 -9.08
N SER A 135 -0.47 18.08 -9.19
CA SER A 135 -0.06 19.26 -9.96
C SER A 135 1.26 19.87 -9.47
N LEU A 136 1.46 19.97 -8.16
CA LEU A 136 2.72 20.44 -7.57
C LEU A 136 3.88 19.48 -7.86
N GLY A 137 3.61 18.17 -7.90
CA GLY A 137 4.62 17.16 -8.19
C GLY A 137 5.20 17.26 -9.60
N PHE A 138 4.44 17.80 -10.56
CA PHE A 138 4.95 18.10 -11.90
C PHE A 138 5.89 19.32 -11.93
N LEU A 139 5.82 20.23 -10.94
CA LEU A 139 6.67 21.42 -10.89
C LEU A 139 8.08 21.09 -10.41
N GLN A 140 8.21 20.15 -9.46
CA GLN A 140 9.49 19.79 -8.89
C GLN A 140 9.61 18.29 -8.62
N PRO A 141 9.79 17.48 -9.68
CA PRO A 141 9.77 16.01 -9.59
C PRO A 141 10.83 15.43 -8.65
N ALA A 142 11.99 16.08 -8.54
CA ALA A 142 13.10 15.59 -7.72
C ALA A 142 12.79 15.49 -6.22
N PHE A 143 11.79 16.21 -5.70
CA PHE A 143 11.41 16.16 -4.28
C PHE A 143 10.18 15.28 -3.99
N ASN A 144 9.50 14.78 -5.01
CA ASN A 144 8.26 14.02 -4.85
C ASN A 144 8.46 12.77 -3.98
N ALA A 145 9.53 12.01 -4.23
CA ALA A 145 9.84 10.81 -3.46
C ALA A 145 9.96 11.10 -1.94
N PHE A 146 10.56 12.23 -1.56
CA PHE A 146 10.65 12.64 -0.15
C PHE A 146 9.29 13.04 0.42
N PHE A 147 8.49 13.79 -0.33
CA PHE A 147 7.12 14.13 0.06
C PHE A 147 6.27 12.87 0.28
N LEU A 148 6.33 11.91 -0.65
CA LEU A 148 5.61 10.64 -0.55
C LEU A 148 6.00 9.84 0.69
N MET A 149 7.30 9.84 1.03
CA MET A 149 7.78 9.18 2.24
C MET A 149 7.12 9.73 3.51
N THR A 150 6.83 11.04 3.55
CA THR A 150 6.13 11.66 4.70
C THR A 150 4.71 11.13 4.89
N LEU A 151 4.04 10.66 3.84
CA LEU A 151 2.68 10.09 3.91
C LEU A 151 2.67 8.68 4.55
N GLY A 152 3.83 8.02 4.66
CA GLY A 152 3.97 6.78 5.42
C GLY A 152 3.73 6.97 6.92
N VAL A 153 4.20 8.09 7.50
CA VAL A 153 4.07 8.39 8.92
C VAL A 153 2.61 8.42 9.42
N PRO A 154 1.69 9.21 8.82
CA PRO A 154 0.29 9.21 9.25
C PRO A 154 -0.38 7.83 9.07
N SER A 155 -0.01 7.07 8.03
CA SER A 155 -0.50 5.70 7.80
C SER A 155 -0.12 4.77 8.96
N ILE A 156 1.14 4.81 9.39
CA ILE A 156 1.63 4.02 10.54
C ILE A 156 1.00 4.50 11.84
N CYS A 157 0.87 5.81 12.06
CA CYS A 157 0.20 6.36 13.25
C CYS A 157 -1.26 5.88 13.35
N MET A 158 -2.00 5.87 12.23
CA MET A 158 -3.36 5.34 12.16
C MET A 158 -3.41 3.85 12.46
N LEU A 159 -2.49 3.07 11.90
CA LEU A 159 -2.41 1.64 12.14
C LEU A 159 -2.13 1.35 13.63
N MET A 160 -1.14 2.03 14.22
CA MET A 160 -0.82 1.90 15.65
C MET A 160 -1.99 2.29 16.55
N TYR A 161 -2.73 3.35 16.19
CA TYR A 161 -3.93 3.77 16.93
C TYR A 161 -4.99 2.67 16.98
N ASN A 162 -5.26 2.00 15.86
CA ASN A 162 -6.23 0.91 15.81
C ASN A 162 -5.70 -0.35 16.52
N LEU A 163 -4.43 -0.71 16.30
CA LEU A 163 -3.80 -1.88 16.93
C LEU A 163 -3.76 -1.80 18.46
N ARG A 164 -3.60 -0.60 19.04
CA ARG A 164 -3.62 -0.41 20.50
C ARG A 164 -4.96 -0.77 21.14
N LYS A 165 -6.05 -0.70 20.37
CA LYS A 165 -7.41 -1.03 20.82
C LYS A 165 -7.82 -2.46 20.48
N GLU A 166 -6.97 -3.20 19.79
CA GLU A 166 -7.31 -4.51 19.26
C GLU A 166 -6.99 -5.63 20.27
N PRO A 167 -7.99 -6.36 20.79
CA PRO A 167 -7.73 -7.49 21.69
C PRO A 167 -7.18 -8.71 20.96
N ASP A 168 -7.49 -8.91 19.67
CA ASP A 168 -7.09 -10.11 18.95
C ASP A 168 -5.57 -10.17 18.70
N ASN A 169 -4.92 -11.20 19.28
CA ASN A 169 -3.47 -11.40 19.18
C ASN A 169 -3.00 -11.61 17.75
N ARG A 170 -3.80 -12.27 16.93
CA ARG A 170 -3.47 -12.60 15.55
C ARG A 170 -3.44 -11.34 14.68
N THR A 171 -4.43 -10.49 14.80
CA THR A 171 -4.47 -9.16 14.17
C THR A 171 -3.32 -8.28 14.65
N ARG A 172 -3.02 -8.28 15.96
CA ARG A 172 -1.85 -7.56 16.51
C ARG A 172 -0.51 -8.09 15.99
N SER A 173 -0.38 -9.41 15.81
CA SER A 173 0.80 -10.05 15.22
C SER A 173 1.01 -9.60 13.77
N LEU A 174 -0.05 -9.63 12.95
CA LEU A 174 0.00 -9.13 11.58
C LEU A 174 0.35 -7.63 11.54
N GLY A 175 -0.25 -6.82 12.41
CA GLY A 175 0.04 -5.39 12.51
C GLY A 175 1.49 -5.08 12.86
N ARG A 176 2.09 -5.79 13.82
CA ARG A 176 3.51 -5.63 14.17
C ARG A 176 4.42 -5.99 13.00
N ARG A 177 4.13 -7.08 12.29
CA ARG A 177 4.88 -7.49 11.10
C ARG A 177 4.76 -6.47 9.96
N CYS A 178 3.57 -5.94 9.72
CA CYS A 178 3.34 -4.85 8.76
C CYS A 178 4.23 -3.63 9.07
N ILE A 179 4.29 -3.20 10.34
CA ILE A 179 5.13 -2.07 10.77
C ILE A 179 6.62 -2.40 10.59
N LEU A 180 7.06 -3.60 10.97
CA LEU A 180 8.47 -4.01 10.80
C LEU A 180 8.86 -4.07 9.32
N LEU A 181 8.02 -4.64 8.45
CA LEU A 181 8.23 -4.66 7.01
C LEU A 181 8.36 -3.24 6.45
N TRP A 182 7.50 -2.32 6.88
CA TRP A 182 7.59 -0.91 6.49
C TRP A 182 8.90 -0.27 6.96
N VAL A 183 9.32 -0.47 8.21
CA VAL A 183 10.60 0.05 8.73
C VAL A 183 11.78 -0.49 7.92
N PHE A 184 11.82 -1.80 7.65
CA PHE A 184 12.89 -2.39 6.85
C PHE A 184 12.89 -1.90 5.41
N ALA A 185 11.71 -1.73 4.82
CA ALA A 185 11.59 -1.11 3.51
C ALA A 185 12.23 0.28 3.54
N VAL A 186 11.80 1.17 4.44
CA VAL A 186 12.33 2.54 4.52
C VAL A 186 13.84 2.53 4.75
N ALA A 187 14.34 1.60 5.56
CA ALA A 187 15.78 1.43 5.74
C ALA A 187 16.49 1.09 4.42
N CYS A 188 15.98 0.14 3.63
CA CYS A 188 16.53 -0.17 2.31
C CYS A 188 16.53 1.06 1.40
N TRP A 189 15.41 1.79 1.31
CA TRP A 189 15.29 2.98 0.49
C TRP A 189 16.29 4.08 0.88
N VAL A 190 16.42 4.36 2.18
CA VAL A 190 17.34 5.39 2.69
C VAL A 190 18.80 4.97 2.47
N ASN A 191 19.13 3.70 2.70
CA ASN A 191 20.49 3.19 2.50
C ASN A 191 20.89 3.22 1.03
N ASP A 192 19.98 2.86 0.12
CA ASP A 192 20.22 2.97 -1.32
C ASP A 192 20.50 4.43 -1.71
N ARG A 193 19.68 5.38 -1.24
CA ARG A 193 19.87 6.80 -1.57
C ARG A 193 21.10 7.46 -0.96
N LEU A 194 21.45 7.14 0.29
CA LEU A 194 22.49 7.87 1.04
C LEU A 194 23.85 7.18 1.03
N LEU A 195 23.89 5.84 0.90
CA LEU A 195 25.10 5.04 1.03
C LEU A 195 25.41 4.26 -0.25
N CYS A 196 24.99 4.81 -1.40
CA CYS A 196 25.11 4.15 -2.70
C CYS A 196 26.54 3.67 -3.01
N ASP A 197 27.53 4.56 -2.87
CA ASP A 197 28.93 4.23 -3.13
C ASP A 197 29.43 3.06 -2.26
N ALA A 198 28.96 2.97 -1.00
CA ALA A 198 29.30 1.88 -0.11
C ALA A 198 28.70 0.55 -0.59
N TRP A 199 27.42 0.53 -0.96
CA TRP A 199 26.74 -0.67 -1.45
C TRP A 199 27.28 -1.15 -2.80
N THR A 200 27.57 -0.22 -3.72
CA THR A 200 28.18 -0.53 -5.02
C THR A 200 29.60 -1.04 -4.86
N SER A 201 30.42 -0.45 -3.98
CA SER A 201 31.79 -0.95 -3.72
C SER A 201 31.82 -2.34 -3.08
N MET A 202 30.78 -2.72 -2.32
CA MET A 202 30.58 -4.07 -1.80
C MET A 202 29.99 -5.05 -2.83
N GLY A 203 29.64 -4.59 -4.03
CA GLY A 203 29.01 -5.41 -5.07
C GLY A 203 27.55 -5.77 -4.79
N PHE A 204 26.83 -4.96 -3.99
CA PHE A 204 25.42 -5.20 -3.65
C PHE A 204 24.53 -3.95 -3.83
N PRO A 205 24.40 -3.40 -5.05
CA PRO A 205 23.61 -2.19 -5.32
C PRO A 205 22.09 -2.47 -5.51
N TYR A 206 21.53 -3.43 -4.77
CA TYR A 206 20.17 -3.95 -5.04
C TYR A 206 19.15 -3.61 -3.97
N LEU A 207 19.48 -2.71 -3.02
CA LEU A 207 18.61 -2.38 -1.90
C LEU A 207 17.29 -1.77 -2.33
N HIS A 208 17.26 -1.00 -3.42
CA HIS A 208 16.00 -0.48 -3.94
C HIS A 208 15.04 -1.58 -4.44
N GLY A 209 15.54 -2.67 -5.00
CA GLY A 209 14.73 -3.85 -5.32
C GLY A 209 14.12 -4.51 -4.07
N PHE A 210 14.87 -4.58 -2.97
CA PHE A 210 14.33 -5.03 -1.68
C PHE A 210 13.26 -4.07 -1.13
N TRP A 211 13.42 -2.76 -1.35
CA TRP A 211 12.38 -1.77 -1.02
C TRP A 211 11.06 -2.13 -1.68
N HIS A 212 11.02 -2.41 -2.99
CA HIS A 212 9.78 -2.78 -3.70
C HIS A 212 9.08 -3.99 -3.08
N VAL A 213 9.83 -5.05 -2.80
CA VAL A 213 9.28 -6.27 -2.21
C VAL A 213 8.74 -6.00 -0.81
N LEU A 214 9.52 -5.34 0.05
CA LEU A 214 9.16 -5.09 1.45
C LEU A 214 8.01 -4.09 1.57
N ILE A 215 8.02 -3.02 0.77
CA ILE A 215 6.96 -2.00 0.79
C ILE A 215 5.66 -2.57 0.23
N PHE A 216 5.71 -3.44 -0.78
CA PHE A 216 4.53 -4.17 -1.25
C PHE A 216 3.92 -5.00 -0.11
N LEU A 217 4.72 -5.84 0.54
CA LEU A 217 4.25 -6.70 1.63
C LEU A 217 3.66 -5.87 2.79
N ALA A 218 4.28 -4.74 3.13
CA ALA A 218 3.76 -3.81 4.12
C ALA A 218 2.43 -3.17 3.68
N ALA A 219 2.35 -2.64 2.45
CA ALA A 219 1.17 -1.99 1.92
C ALA A 219 -0.02 -2.96 1.80
N TYR A 220 0.22 -4.14 1.24
CA TYR A 220 -0.76 -5.22 1.13
C TYR A 220 -1.32 -5.61 2.50
N THR A 221 -0.45 -5.93 3.47
CA THR A 221 -0.90 -6.32 4.81
C THR A 221 -1.58 -5.16 5.53
N GLY A 222 -1.14 -3.93 5.30
CA GLY A 222 -1.79 -2.71 5.76
C GLY A 222 -3.22 -2.57 5.22
N VAL A 223 -3.47 -2.82 3.94
CA VAL A 223 -4.81 -2.82 3.34
C VAL A 223 -5.72 -3.84 4.03
N VAL A 224 -5.24 -5.07 4.26
CA VAL A 224 -6.00 -6.10 4.96
C VAL A 224 -6.36 -5.67 6.39
N LEU A 225 -5.40 -5.09 7.11
CA LEU A 225 -5.61 -4.59 8.47
C LEU A 225 -6.62 -3.43 8.51
N PHE A 226 -6.52 -2.47 7.59
CA PHE A 226 -7.47 -1.37 7.53
C PHE A 226 -8.87 -1.82 7.12
N ALA A 227 -8.99 -2.79 6.20
CA ALA A 227 -10.25 -3.43 5.87
C ALA A 227 -10.87 -4.13 7.10
N TYR A 228 -10.06 -4.86 7.88
CA TYR A 228 -10.50 -5.47 9.13
C TYR A 228 -11.06 -4.42 10.11
N PHE A 229 -10.34 -3.31 10.32
CA PHE A 229 -10.79 -2.24 11.21
C PHE A 229 -12.02 -1.49 10.66
N ASP A 230 -12.16 -1.38 9.35
CA ASP A 230 -13.31 -0.73 8.72
C ASP A 230 -14.61 -1.46 9.04
N VAL A 231 -14.64 -2.78 8.86
CA VAL A 231 -15.80 -3.62 9.23
C VAL A 231 -16.09 -3.48 10.72
N LYS A 232 -15.06 -3.64 11.57
CA LYS A 232 -15.22 -3.57 13.03
C LYS A 232 -15.81 -2.24 13.51
N ASN A 233 -15.46 -1.13 12.85
CA ASN A 233 -15.90 0.20 13.24
C ASN A 233 -17.23 0.63 12.61
N HIS A 234 -17.61 0.09 11.45
CA HIS A 234 -18.73 0.60 10.67
C HIS A 234 -19.84 -0.42 10.39
N ASN A 235 -19.61 -1.72 10.55
CA ASN A 235 -20.61 -2.77 10.31
C ASN A 235 -20.87 -3.60 11.57
N PRO A 236 -21.94 -3.31 12.34
CA PRO A 236 -22.27 -4.07 13.54
C PRO A 236 -22.89 -5.45 13.26
N TYR A 237 -23.22 -5.77 12.00
CA TYR A 237 -23.88 -7.02 11.60
C TYR A 237 -22.89 -8.11 11.15
N GLU A 238 -21.62 -7.78 11.06
CA GLU A 238 -20.55 -8.70 10.70
C GLU A 238 -19.40 -8.62 11.69
N THR A 239 -18.77 -9.75 11.94
CA THR A 239 -17.52 -9.83 12.69
C THR A 239 -16.39 -10.15 11.73
N PRO A 240 -15.38 -9.26 11.59
CA PRO A 240 -14.23 -9.54 10.74
C PRO A 240 -13.25 -10.48 11.45
N GLU A 241 -12.65 -11.39 10.70
CA GLU A 241 -11.56 -12.26 11.16
C GLU A 241 -10.40 -12.23 10.15
N ILE A 242 -9.17 -12.15 10.65
CA ILE A 242 -7.98 -12.31 9.81
C ILE A 242 -7.73 -13.80 9.57
N ARG A 243 -7.82 -14.23 8.31
CA ARG A 243 -7.49 -15.60 7.88
C ARG A 243 -6.29 -15.64 6.95
N TYR A 244 -5.63 -16.79 6.83
CA TYR A 244 -4.49 -16.97 5.91
C TYR A 244 -4.80 -18.03 4.86
N TRP A 245 -4.49 -17.71 3.61
CA TRP A 245 -4.52 -18.67 2.49
C TRP A 245 -3.09 -19.22 2.23
N PRO A 246 -2.93 -20.49 1.80
CA PRO A 246 -3.97 -21.51 1.62
C PRO A 246 -4.39 -22.20 2.91
N VAL A 247 -3.54 -22.15 3.95
CA VAL A 247 -3.76 -22.84 5.22
C VAL A 247 -3.89 -21.81 6.35
N ASN A 248 -5.04 -21.79 7.00
CA ASN A 248 -5.39 -20.76 7.99
C ASN A 248 -4.53 -20.76 9.26
N THR A 249 -3.83 -21.86 9.55
CA THR A 249 -2.92 -21.99 10.70
C THR A 249 -1.51 -21.47 10.39
N PHE A 250 -1.16 -21.29 9.10
CA PHE A 250 0.14 -20.78 8.69
C PHE A 250 0.10 -19.24 8.62
N GLU A 251 0.55 -18.57 9.68
CA GLU A 251 0.48 -17.10 9.77
C GLU A 251 1.38 -16.34 8.78
N LEU A 252 2.29 -17.02 8.08
CA LEU A 252 3.10 -16.45 7.00
C LEU A 252 2.45 -16.64 5.62
N GLY A 253 1.24 -17.23 5.56
CA GLY A 253 0.44 -17.29 4.34
C GLY A 253 -0.10 -15.92 3.93
N VAL A 254 -1.00 -15.89 2.97
CA VAL A 254 -1.61 -14.67 2.42
C VAL A 254 -2.78 -14.25 3.31
N PRO A 255 -2.64 -13.21 4.19
CA PRO A 255 -3.75 -12.73 4.99
C PRO A 255 -4.90 -12.15 4.15
N TYR A 256 -6.13 -12.38 4.59
CA TYR A 256 -7.33 -11.74 4.06
C TYR A 256 -8.38 -11.58 5.16
N VAL A 257 -9.35 -10.70 4.92
CA VAL A 257 -10.49 -10.50 5.83
C VAL A 257 -11.61 -11.46 5.44
N GLU A 258 -12.00 -12.33 6.39
CA GLU A 258 -13.24 -13.09 6.30
C GLU A 258 -14.32 -12.45 7.17
N LEU A 259 -15.57 -12.48 6.70
CA LEU A 259 -16.71 -11.90 7.40
C LEU A 259 -17.62 -13.01 7.93
N LYS A 260 -17.87 -13.00 9.24
CA LYS A 260 -18.87 -13.86 9.88
C LYS A 260 -20.14 -13.08 10.17
N SER A 261 -21.27 -13.51 9.62
CA SER A 261 -22.57 -12.89 9.89
C SER A 261 -23.10 -13.26 11.28
N PHE A 262 -23.60 -12.28 12.03
CA PHE A 262 -24.23 -12.53 13.34
C PHE A 262 -25.48 -13.44 13.29
N ARG A 263 -26.16 -13.56 12.13
CA ARG A 263 -27.33 -14.46 12.01
C ARG A 263 -26.94 -15.93 12.19
N TYR A 264 -25.79 -16.35 11.65
CA TYR A 264 -25.32 -17.74 11.78
C TYR A 264 -24.89 -18.10 13.21
N MET A 265 -24.34 -17.13 13.97
CA MET A 265 -23.91 -17.39 15.35
C MET A 265 -25.08 -17.58 16.32
N LYS A 266 -26.22 -16.89 16.11
CA LYS A 266 -27.42 -17.10 16.93
C LYS A 266 -28.14 -18.42 16.64
N ASP A 267 -28.15 -18.88 15.39
CA ASP A 267 -28.80 -20.15 15.03
C ASP A 267 -27.93 -21.37 15.37
N GLY A 268 -26.59 -21.28 15.28
CA GLY A 268 -25.69 -22.34 15.73
C GLY A 268 -25.75 -22.59 17.24
N GLN A 269 -25.97 -21.55 18.04
CA GLN A 269 -26.07 -21.66 19.50
C GLN A 269 -27.44 -22.17 20.00
N LYS A 270 -28.47 -22.18 19.13
CA LYS A 270 -29.77 -22.79 19.44
C LYS A 270 -29.84 -24.29 19.14
N SER A 271 -28.87 -24.84 18.40
CA SER A 271 -28.87 -26.25 17.97
C SER A 271 -28.21 -27.23 18.96
N HIS A 272 -27.66 -26.76 20.09
CA HIS A 272 -27.00 -27.59 21.10
C HIS A 272 -27.74 -27.69 22.45
N HIS A 273 -29.03 -27.35 22.47
CA HIS A 273 -29.89 -27.45 23.66
C HIS A 273 -31.19 -28.25 23.43
N LEU A 274 -31.14 -29.26 22.57
CA LEU A 274 -32.18 -30.29 22.46
C LEU A 274 -31.53 -31.67 22.43
#